data_AF-A0A072NES1-F1
#
_entry.id   AF-A0A072NES1-F1
#
_cell.length_a   1.000
_cell.length_b   1.000
_cell.length_c   1.000
_cell.angle_alpha   90.00
_cell.angle_beta   90.00
_cell.angle_gamma   90.00
#
_symmetry.space_group_name_H-M   'P 1'
#
loop_
_entity.id
_entity.type
_entity.pdbx_description
1 polymer ?
#
loop_
_entity_poly.entity_id
_entity_poly.type
_entity_poly.pdbx_seq_one_letter_code
_entity_poly.pdbx_strand_id
1 'polypeptide(L)'
;MRHTLRAALLLGAALCTLAPPARANTLALATTPPIPAYSPPECAVEARWTGYKSWLKQYLIEIRLPDACPRNAGRLARIITKHGGVLPPIGYFRLGAGYPRRVTYWVLSPAYVKDREAPNVWVDTPIRGAPWVR
;
A
#
# COMPACT_ATOMS: atom_id res chain seq x y z
N MET A 1 54.97 13.71 71.90
CA MET A 1 55.50 12.44 71.33
C MET A 1 54.59 12.07 70.17
N ARG A 2 54.98 12.44 68.94
CA ARG A 2 55.64 11.59 67.94
C ARG A 2 54.77 10.42 67.44
N HIS A 3 54.72 10.32 66.11
CA HIS A 3 54.36 9.18 65.25
C HIS A 3 52.90 9.14 64.78
N THR A 4 52.57 9.73 63.62
CA THR A 4 52.71 9.22 62.22
C THR A 4 51.64 8.22 61.83
N LEU A 5 50.87 8.54 60.79
CA LEU A 5 50.51 7.69 59.63
C LEU A 5 49.56 8.51 58.75
N ARG A 6 50.05 9.22 57.74
CA ARG A 6 50.20 8.78 56.34
C ARG A 6 48.94 8.15 55.75
N ALA A 7 48.41 8.89 54.77
CA ALA A 7 48.09 8.45 53.41
C ALA A 7 46.61 8.24 53.05
N ALA A 8 46.36 8.66 51.79
CA ALA A 8 45.30 8.26 50.89
C ALA A 8 43.94 8.96 51.06
N LEU A 9 43.70 10.00 50.24
CA LEU A 9 42.85 9.83 49.06
C LEU A 9 42.89 11.11 48.20
N LEU A 10 43.80 11.14 47.23
CA LEU A 10 43.59 11.82 45.96
C LEU A 10 42.80 10.82 45.10
N LEU A 11 41.57 11.13 44.69
CA LEU A 11 40.87 10.64 43.49
C LEU A 11 39.35 10.76 43.70
N GLY A 12 38.77 11.80 43.12
CA GLY A 12 37.31 11.96 43.11
C GLY A 12 36.85 13.20 42.33
N ALA A 13 37.69 13.73 41.45
CA ALA A 13 37.27 14.70 40.44
C ALA A 13 36.95 13.93 39.15
N ALA A 14 35.87 14.34 38.49
CA ALA A 14 35.43 13.89 37.17
C ALA A 14 34.68 12.55 37.10
N LEU A 15 33.41 12.58 37.52
CA LEU A 15 32.34 11.84 36.83
C LEU A 15 31.12 12.74 36.61
N CYS A 16 31.38 13.93 36.07
CA CYS A 16 30.40 14.73 35.32
C CYS A 16 30.51 14.38 33.84
N THR A 17 30.15 13.14 33.48
CA THR A 17 29.98 12.74 32.08
C THR A 17 28.53 12.34 31.85
N LEU A 18 27.73 13.34 31.48
CA LEU A 18 26.80 13.28 30.36
C LEU A 18 26.09 11.94 30.18
N ALA A 19 25.01 11.72 30.93
CA ALA A 19 23.96 10.81 30.49
C ALA A 19 22.99 11.61 29.60
N PRO A 20 23.01 11.48 28.26
CA PRO A 20 21.88 11.92 27.46
C PRO A 20 20.68 11.03 27.81
N PRO A 21 19.46 11.58 27.96
CA PRO A 21 18.28 10.73 28.04
C PRO A 21 18.16 10.01 26.70
N ALA A 22 18.38 8.70 26.71
CA ALA A 22 18.02 7.84 25.59
C ALA A 22 16.49 7.88 25.43
N ARG A 23 16.00 8.89 24.70
CA ARG A 23 14.70 8.78 24.05
C ARG A 23 14.88 7.71 22.98
N ALA A 24 14.57 6.48 23.38
CA ALA A 24 14.25 5.42 22.46
C ALA A 24 13.07 5.91 21.62
N ASN A 25 13.37 6.54 20.48
CA ASN A 25 12.48 6.60 19.35
C ASN A 25 12.26 5.15 18.93
N THR A 26 11.36 4.47 19.63
CA THR A 26 10.63 3.34 19.07
C THR A 26 9.88 3.94 17.90
N LEU A 27 10.55 3.97 16.75
CA LEU A 27 9.90 3.85 15.47
C LEU A 27 9.03 2.61 15.61
N ALA A 28 7.78 2.83 16.00
CA ALA A 28 6.71 1.90 15.76
C ALA A 28 6.86 1.61 14.27
N LEU A 29 7.42 0.44 13.99
CA LEU A 29 7.39 -0.17 12.68
C LEU A 29 5.90 -0.16 12.37
N ALA A 30 5.46 0.84 11.61
CA ALA A 30 4.11 0.90 11.11
C ALA A 30 4.01 -0.36 10.27
N THR A 31 3.48 -1.41 10.90
CA THR A 31 3.18 -2.68 10.30
C THR A 31 2.31 -2.31 9.14
N THR A 32 2.93 -2.23 7.98
CA THR A 32 2.23 -1.99 6.74
C THR A 32 1.16 -3.07 6.76
N PRO A 33 -0.15 -2.71 6.76
CA PRO A 33 -1.18 -3.70 6.96
C PRO A 33 -0.91 -4.82 5.95
N PRO A 34 -0.83 -6.08 6.42
CA PRO A 34 -0.50 -7.17 5.53
C PRO A 34 -1.45 -7.07 4.34
N ILE A 35 -0.89 -7.07 3.12
CA ILE A 35 -1.70 -7.30 1.92
C ILE A 35 -2.53 -8.54 2.27
N PRO A 36 -3.88 -8.47 2.29
CA PRO A 36 -4.69 -9.56 2.81
C PRO A 36 -4.24 -10.83 2.10
N ALA A 37 -3.72 -11.78 2.88
CA ALA A 37 -3.00 -12.95 2.37
C ALA A 37 -3.90 -13.81 1.46
N TYR A 38 -5.21 -13.68 1.63
CA TYR A 38 -6.21 -14.30 0.80
C TYR A 38 -7.49 -13.47 0.90
N SER A 39 -7.97 -12.95 -0.23
CA SER A 39 -9.33 -12.42 -0.31
C SER A 39 -10.20 -13.43 -1.01
N PRO A 40 -11.40 -13.72 -0.48
CA PRO A 40 -12.27 -14.74 -1.04
C PRO A 40 -12.56 -14.52 -2.54
N PRO A 41 -12.81 -15.57 -3.34
CA PRO A 41 -13.12 -15.44 -4.76
C PRO A 41 -14.31 -14.50 -5.04
N GLU A 42 -15.32 -14.48 -4.16
CA GLU A 42 -16.48 -13.59 -4.25
C GLU A 42 -16.14 -12.10 -4.13
N CYS A 43 -14.92 -11.77 -3.69
CA CYS A 43 -14.39 -10.42 -3.64
C CYS A 43 -13.62 -10.03 -4.91
N ALA A 44 -13.71 -10.81 -6.00
CA ALA A 44 -13.08 -10.46 -7.27
C ALA A 44 -13.43 -9.04 -7.70
N VAL A 45 -12.42 -8.31 -8.18
CA VAL A 45 -12.59 -6.91 -8.57
C VAL A 45 -13.52 -6.81 -9.76
N GLU A 46 -14.41 -5.82 -9.74
CA GLU A 46 -15.25 -5.47 -10.87
C GLU A 46 -14.68 -4.24 -11.59
N ALA A 47 -14.65 -4.29 -12.91
CA ALA A 47 -14.33 -3.14 -13.75
C ALA A 47 -15.49 -2.79 -14.69
N ARG A 48 -15.74 -1.51 -14.89
CA ARG A 48 -16.74 -1.02 -15.84
C ARG A 48 -16.33 0.31 -16.46
N TRP A 49 -16.77 0.55 -17.70
CA TRP A 49 -16.77 1.90 -18.26
C TRP A 49 -17.90 2.71 -17.62
N THR A 50 -17.62 3.96 -17.27
CA THR A 50 -18.61 4.86 -16.63
C THR A 50 -19.54 5.54 -17.63
N GLY A 51 -19.31 5.38 -18.94
CA GLY A 51 -20.00 6.12 -20.00
C GLY A 51 -19.32 7.44 -20.38
N TYR A 52 -18.36 7.92 -19.59
CA TYR A 52 -17.65 9.17 -19.87
C TYR A 52 -16.46 8.96 -20.80
N LYS A 53 -16.31 9.89 -21.74
CA LYS A 53 -15.18 10.02 -22.67
C LYS A 53 -14.68 11.45 -22.67
N SER A 54 -13.37 11.65 -22.49
CA SER A 54 -12.76 12.98 -22.55
C SER A 54 -12.53 13.43 -23.98
N TRP A 55 -12.30 14.73 -24.17
CA TRP A 55 -11.92 15.32 -25.44
C TRP A 55 -10.58 14.75 -25.98
N LEU A 56 -9.69 14.32 -25.08
CA LEU A 56 -8.42 13.64 -25.38
C LEU A 56 -8.59 12.15 -25.77
N LYS A 57 -9.83 11.70 -26.04
CA LYS A 57 -10.16 10.30 -26.34
C LYS A 57 -9.77 9.32 -25.22
N GLN A 58 -9.75 9.79 -23.97
CA GLN A 58 -9.62 8.91 -22.81
C GLN A 58 -11.00 8.47 -22.35
N TYR A 59 -11.07 7.30 -21.72
CA TYR A 59 -12.29 6.72 -21.19
C TYR A 59 -12.18 6.61 -19.68
N LEU A 60 -13.19 7.06 -18.95
CA LEU A 60 -13.19 6.95 -17.51
C LEU A 60 -13.74 5.58 -17.10
N ILE A 61 -12.89 4.75 -16.52
CA ILE A 61 -13.29 3.45 -15.98
C ILE A 61 -13.41 3.53 -14.46
N GLU A 62 -14.26 2.68 -13.91
CA GLU A 62 -14.39 2.44 -12.47
C GLU A 62 -13.92 1.03 -12.17
N ILE A 63 -13.07 0.90 -11.16
CA ILE A 63 -12.59 -0.36 -10.59
C ILE A 63 -13.06 -0.40 -9.15
N ARG A 64 -13.78 -1.45 -8.75
CA ARG A 64 -14.38 -1.54 -7.41
C ARG A 64 -14.37 -2.95 -6.85
N LEU A 65 -14.45 -3.06 -5.53
CA LEU A 65 -14.87 -4.29 -4.88
C LEU A 65 -16.40 -4.42 -4.93
N PRO A 66 -16.94 -5.65 -5.06
CA PRO A 66 -18.36 -5.90 -4.87
C PRO A 66 -18.85 -5.39 -3.51
N ASP A 67 -20.10 -4.92 -3.47
CA ASP A 67 -20.69 -4.40 -2.23
C ASP A 67 -20.92 -5.51 -1.18
N ALA A 68 -21.12 -6.75 -1.65
CA ALA A 68 -21.24 -7.95 -0.81
C ALA A 68 -19.92 -8.40 -0.16
N CYS A 69 -18.77 -7.94 -0.67
CA CYS A 69 -17.47 -8.35 -0.15
C CYS A 69 -17.25 -7.78 1.27
N PRO A 70 -16.77 -8.57 2.26
CA PRO A 70 -16.57 -8.11 3.64
C PRO A 70 -15.77 -6.79 3.76
N ARG A 71 -16.04 -6.00 4.81
CA ARG A 71 -15.38 -4.69 4.99
C ARG A 71 -13.87 -4.80 5.19
N ASN A 72 -13.41 -5.86 5.84
CA ASN A 72 -12.00 -6.16 6.10
C ASN A 72 -11.30 -6.85 4.91
N ALA A 73 -12.03 -7.28 3.89
CA ALA A 73 -11.43 -7.85 2.69
C ALA A 73 -10.82 -6.76 1.82
N GLY A 74 -9.80 -7.14 1.04
CA GLY A 74 -9.14 -6.22 0.13
C GLY A 74 -8.49 -6.91 -1.07
N ARG A 75 -8.43 -6.23 -2.21
CA ARG A 75 -7.82 -6.75 -3.44
C ARG A 75 -6.82 -5.77 -3.98
N LEU A 76 -5.92 -6.28 -4.81
CA LEU A 76 -5.04 -5.46 -5.63
C LEU A 76 -5.54 -5.51 -7.06
N ALA A 77 -5.66 -4.35 -7.68
CA ALA A 77 -6.03 -4.25 -9.09
C ALA A 77 -4.99 -3.43 -9.83
N ARG A 78 -4.76 -3.74 -11.10
CA ARG A 78 -3.93 -2.90 -11.98
C ARG A 78 -4.56 -2.79 -13.35
N ILE A 79 -4.25 -1.70 -14.04
CA ILE A 79 -4.64 -1.50 -15.42
C ILE A 79 -3.42 -1.81 -16.29
N ILE A 80 -3.64 -2.55 -17.37
CA ILE A 80 -2.65 -2.81 -18.41
C ILE A 80 -3.06 -2.00 -19.63
N THR A 81 -2.17 -1.11 -20.09
CA THR A 81 -2.41 -0.31 -21.30
C THR A 81 -2.18 -1.18 -22.55
N LYS A 82 -2.64 -0.69 -23.70
CA LYS A 82 -2.30 -1.20 -25.05
C LYS A 82 -0.84 -1.64 -25.21
N HIS A 83 0.09 -0.89 -24.63
CA HIS A 83 1.53 -1.10 -24.80
C HIS A 83 2.18 -1.89 -23.66
N GLY A 84 1.37 -2.56 -22.83
CA GLY A 84 1.86 -3.34 -21.68
C GLY A 84 2.26 -2.49 -20.46
N GLY A 85 2.07 -1.17 -20.52
CA GLY A 85 2.32 -0.29 -19.38
C GLY A 85 1.34 -0.58 -18.24
N VAL A 86 1.83 -0.45 -17.00
CA VAL A 86 1.05 -0.72 -15.79
C VAL A 86 0.61 0.59 -15.15
N LEU A 87 -0.69 0.71 -14.87
CA LEU A 87 -1.26 1.82 -14.13
C LEU A 87 -1.91 1.33 -12.82
N PRO A 88 -1.73 2.06 -11.71
CA PRO A 88 -0.88 3.26 -11.57
C PRO A 88 0.62 2.91 -11.68
N PRO A 89 1.52 3.90 -11.88
CA PRO A 89 2.96 3.65 -12.01
C PRO A 89 3.60 2.92 -10.82
N ILE A 90 3.00 3.03 -9.62
CA ILE A 90 3.39 2.25 -8.44
C ILE A 90 3.06 0.75 -8.54
N GLY A 91 2.43 0.33 -9.63
CA GLY A 91 2.16 -1.06 -10.00
C GLY A 91 0.71 -1.51 -9.81
N TYR A 92 0.01 -1.01 -8.78
CA TYR A 92 -1.37 -1.44 -8.49
C TYR A 92 -2.13 -0.46 -7.60
N PHE A 93 -3.46 -0.52 -7.66
CA PHE A 93 -4.38 0.05 -6.70
C PHE A 93 -4.61 -0.95 -5.55
N ARG A 94 -4.69 -0.44 -4.32
CA ARG A 94 -5.20 -1.19 -3.16
C ARG A 94 -6.67 -0.84 -2.97
N LEU A 95 -7.53 -1.85 -2.87
CA LEU A 95 -8.96 -1.69 -2.66
C LEU A 95 -9.39 -2.41 -1.39
N GLY A 96 -10.26 -1.80 -0.58
CA GLY A 96 -10.76 -2.39 0.68
C GLY A 96 -9.72 -2.43 1.80
N ALA A 97 -10.01 -3.12 2.91
CA ALA A 97 -9.11 -3.27 4.06
C ALA A 97 -8.42 -1.95 4.51
N GLY A 98 -9.20 -0.88 4.70
CA GLY A 98 -8.68 0.46 5.06
C GLY A 98 -8.33 1.36 3.88
N TYR A 99 -8.44 0.86 2.64
CA TYR A 99 -8.31 1.63 1.40
C TYR A 99 -9.67 1.88 0.72
N PRO A 100 -9.77 2.85 -0.20
CA PRO A 100 -10.98 3.07 -0.98
C PRO A 100 -11.48 1.77 -1.64
N ARG A 101 -12.78 1.49 -1.58
CA ARG A 101 -13.37 0.30 -2.23
C ARG A 101 -13.65 0.50 -3.72
N ARG A 102 -13.45 1.72 -4.21
CA ARG A 102 -13.71 2.16 -5.57
C ARG A 102 -12.65 3.17 -5.98
N VAL A 103 -12.16 3.05 -7.20
CA VAL A 103 -11.27 4.01 -7.84
C VAL A 103 -11.78 4.26 -9.26
N THR A 104 -11.74 5.53 -9.69
CA THR A 104 -12.00 5.91 -11.08
C THR A 104 -10.71 6.37 -11.73
N TYR A 105 -10.47 5.97 -12.99
CA TYR A 105 -9.24 6.29 -13.70
C TYR A 105 -9.47 6.53 -15.18
N TRP A 106 -8.82 7.55 -15.73
CA TRP A 106 -8.83 7.82 -17.18
C TRP A 106 -7.84 6.92 -17.90
N VAL A 107 -8.30 6.18 -18.90
CA VAL A 107 -7.46 5.26 -19.69
C VAL A 107 -7.54 5.56 -21.18
N LEU A 108 -6.45 5.28 -21.88
CA LEU A 108 -6.45 5.21 -23.34
C LEU A 108 -6.88 3.80 -23.77
N SER A 109 -7.65 3.73 -24.85
CA SER A 109 -8.11 2.46 -25.43
C SER A 109 -7.03 1.82 -26.33
N PRO A 110 -6.91 0.48 -26.36
CA PRO A 110 -7.49 -0.46 -25.40
C PRO A 110 -6.75 -0.42 -24.05
N ALA A 111 -7.49 -0.71 -22.99
CA ALA A 111 -6.97 -0.96 -21.66
C ALA A 111 -7.66 -2.17 -21.04
N TYR A 112 -6.95 -2.87 -20.18
CA TYR A 112 -7.40 -4.09 -19.51
C TYR A 112 -7.24 -3.91 -18.01
N VAL A 113 -8.10 -4.53 -17.21
CA VAL A 113 -7.92 -4.59 -15.75
C VAL A 113 -7.46 -5.99 -15.39
N LYS A 114 -6.53 -6.09 -14.45
CA LYS A 114 -6.15 -7.35 -13.82
C LYS A 114 -6.41 -7.28 -12.32
N ASP A 115 -7.03 -8.31 -11.81
CA ASP A 115 -7.23 -8.56 -10.38
C ASP A 115 -6.13 -9.50 -9.87
N ARG A 116 -5.66 -9.28 -8.64
CA ARG A 116 -4.68 -10.15 -8.00
C ARG A 116 -5.40 -11.14 -7.10
N GLU A 117 -5.54 -12.36 -7.59
CA GLU A 117 -6.19 -13.44 -6.85
C GLU A 117 -5.29 -14.05 -5.76
N ALA A 118 -3.99 -14.18 -6.05
CA ALA A 118 -3.00 -14.74 -5.15
C ALA A 118 -1.64 -14.02 -5.32
N PRO A 119 -0.64 -14.27 -4.46
CA PRO A 119 0.68 -13.69 -4.63
C PRO A 119 1.24 -13.96 -6.04
N ASN A 120 1.51 -12.89 -6.80
CA ASN A 120 2.03 -12.92 -8.17
C ASN A 120 1.11 -13.53 -9.25
N VAL A 121 -0.13 -13.90 -8.89
CA VAL A 121 -1.15 -14.38 -9.83
C VAL A 121 -2.09 -13.23 -10.17
N TRP A 122 -2.12 -12.86 -11.44
CA TRP A 122 -2.95 -11.79 -11.97
C TRP A 122 -3.90 -12.32 -13.02
N VAL A 123 -5.20 -12.17 -12.79
CA VAL A 123 -6.26 -12.67 -13.64
C VAL A 123 -6.94 -11.50 -14.35
N ASP A 124 -7.34 -11.70 -15.61
CA ASP A 124 -8.00 -10.66 -16.38
C ASP A 124 -9.42 -10.39 -15.84
N THR A 125 -9.73 -9.11 -15.69
CA THR A 125 -11.04 -8.61 -15.28
C THR A 125 -11.64 -7.83 -16.44
N PRO A 126 -12.75 -8.29 -17.05
CA PRO A 126 -13.36 -7.60 -18.17
C PRO A 126 -13.87 -6.22 -17.75
N ILE A 127 -13.56 -5.20 -18.56
CA ILE A 127 -14.11 -3.86 -18.36
C ILE A 127 -15.50 -3.84 -19.00
N ARG A 128 -16.53 -4.06 -18.19
CA ARG A 128 -17.92 -4.14 -18.67
C ARG A 128 -18.32 -2.86 -19.42
N GLY A 129 -18.93 -3.05 -20.59
CA GLY A 129 -19.42 -1.98 -21.44
C GLY A 129 -18.35 -1.19 -22.19
N ALA A 130 -17.06 -1.48 -22.02
CA ALA A 130 -16.02 -0.74 -22.72
C ALA A 130 -16.11 -0.95 -24.25
N PRO A 131 -15.99 0.12 -25.06
CA PRO A 131 -16.23 0.06 -26.50
C PRO A 131 -15.17 -0.73 -27.28
N TRP A 132 -14.06 -1.10 -26.66
CA TRP A 132 -12.96 -1.87 -27.26
C TRP A 132 -12.93 -3.35 -26.87
N VAL A 133 -13.91 -3.83 -26.09
CA VAL A 133 -14.01 -5.24 -25.67
C VAL A 133 -15.02 -5.98 -26.57
N ARG A 134 -15.11 -5.58 -27.84
CA ARG A 134 -16.01 -6.18 -28.83
C ARG A 134 -15.35 -7.35 -29.55
#